data_AF-A0A8S7FA58-F1
#
_entry.id   AF-A0A8S7FA58-F1
#
_cell.length_a   1.000
_cell.length_b   1.000
_cell.length_c   1.000
_cell.angle_alpha   90.00
_cell.angle_beta   90.00
_cell.angle_gamma   90.00
#
_symmetry.space_group_name_H-M   'P 1'
#
loop_
_entity.id
_entity.type
_entity.pdbx_description
1 polymer ?
#
loop_
_entity_poly.entity_id
_entity_poly.type
_entity_poly.pdbx_seq_one_letter_code
_entity_poly.pdbx_strand_id
1 'polypeptide(L)'
;MTVQTSKNPQVDIAEDNAFFPSEYSLSQYTSPVSDLDGVDYPKPYRGKHKILVIAADERYLPTDNGKLFSTGNHPIETLLPLYHLHAAGFEFEVATISGLMTKFEYWAMPHKDEKVMPFFEQHKSLFRNPKKLADVVASLNADSEYAAIFVPGGHGALIGLPESQDVAAALQWAIKNDRFVISLCHGPAAFLALRHGDNPLNGYSICAFPDAADKQTPEIGYMPGHLT
;
A
#
# COMPACT_ATOMS: atom_id res chain seq x y z
N MET A 1 28.06 -17.22 22.04
CA MET A 1 27.22 -17.98 21.08
C MET A 1 26.38 -16.96 20.34
N THR A 2 26.57 -16.80 19.03
CA THR A 2 25.68 -15.98 18.21
C THR A 2 24.37 -16.75 18.05
N VAL A 3 23.30 -16.28 18.66
CA VAL A 3 21.96 -16.84 18.44
C VAL A 3 21.61 -16.57 16.97
N GLN A 4 21.48 -17.63 16.17
CA GLN A 4 21.10 -17.50 14.78
C GLN A 4 19.59 -17.23 14.73
N THR A 5 19.20 -16.06 14.21
CA THR A 5 17.81 -15.64 14.10
C THR A 5 17.01 -16.62 13.23
N SER A 6 15.79 -16.96 13.64
CA SER A 6 14.97 -17.98 12.96
C SER A 6 14.56 -17.54 11.55
N LYS A 7 14.67 -18.43 10.57
CA LYS A 7 14.11 -18.26 9.21
C LYS A 7 12.72 -18.87 9.05
N ASN A 8 12.15 -19.47 10.09
CA ASN A 8 10.79 -19.98 10.01
C ASN A 8 9.79 -18.81 10.10
N PRO A 9 8.80 -18.73 9.19
CA PRO A 9 7.68 -17.80 9.34
C PRO A 9 7.02 -17.93 10.71
N GLN A 10 6.61 -16.81 11.29
CA GLN A 10 6.02 -16.75 12.62
C GLN A 10 4.51 -16.93 12.52
N VAL A 11 3.89 -17.71 13.40
CA VAL A 11 2.43 -17.91 13.39
C VAL A 11 1.71 -16.60 13.68
N ASP A 12 0.72 -16.25 12.86
CA ASP A 12 -0.26 -15.21 13.20
C ASP A 12 -1.42 -15.87 13.96
N ILE A 13 -1.50 -15.61 15.27
CA ILE A 13 -2.49 -16.24 16.15
C ILE A 13 -3.93 -15.78 15.88
N ALA A 14 -4.12 -14.72 15.07
CA ALA A 14 -5.43 -14.19 14.76
C ALA A 14 -6.14 -14.96 13.64
N GLU A 15 -5.43 -15.83 12.90
CA GLU A 15 -5.98 -16.55 11.75
C GLU A 15 -5.41 -17.96 11.61
N ASP A 16 -6.23 -18.89 11.12
CA ASP A 16 -5.79 -20.26 10.90
C ASP A 16 -4.80 -20.35 9.73
N ASN A 17 -3.73 -21.14 9.92
CA ASN A 17 -2.70 -21.36 8.90
C ASN A 17 -2.08 -20.07 8.31
N ALA A 18 -2.08 -18.98 9.09
CA ALA A 18 -1.51 -17.70 8.71
C ALA A 18 -0.17 -17.42 9.38
N PHE A 19 0.72 -16.75 8.66
CA PHE A 19 2.09 -16.51 9.11
C PHE A 19 2.56 -15.09 8.79
N PHE A 20 3.18 -14.46 9.77
CA PHE A 20 4.04 -13.29 9.60
C PHE A 20 5.41 -13.69 9.03
N PRO A 21 6.20 -12.72 8.53
CA PRO A 21 7.59 -12.96 8.16
C PRO A 21 8.42 -13.53 9.31
N SER A 22 9.48 -14.26 8.98
CA SER A 22 10.43 -14.82 9.94
C SER A 22 11.21 -13.70 10.64
N GLU A 23 11.67 -13.96 11.87
CA GLU A 23 12.54 -13.03 12.61
C GLU A 23 13.79 -12.63 11.81
N TYR A 24 14.37 -13.57 11.05
CA TYR A 24 15.53 -13.30 10.20
C TYR A 24 15.16 -12.30 9.10
N SER A 25 14.09 -12.57 8.35
CA SER A 25 13.66 -11.67 7.26
C SER A 25 13.31 -10.26 7.76
N LEU A 26 12.65 -10.15 8.91
CA LEU A 26 12.36 -8.86 9.55
C LEU A 26 13.67 -8.10 9.87
N SER A 27 14.69 -8.77 10.39
CA SER A 27 16.00 -8.13 10.65
C SER A 27 16.72 -7.61 9.40
N GLN A 28 16.36 -8.11 8.21
CA GLN A 28 16.97 -7.68 6.95
C GLN A 28 16.16 -6.58 6.26
N TYR A 29 14.84 -6.63 6.36
CA TYR A 29 13.93 -5.82 5.54
C TYR A 29 13.12 -4.78 6.32
N THR A 30 13.19 -4.79 7.65
CA THR A 30 12.55 -3.76 8.47
C THR A 30 13.59 -3.00 9.31
N SER A 31 13.24 -1.77 9.64
CA SER A 31 14.04 -0.89 10.48
C SER A 31 13.13 -0.19 11.49
N PRO A 32 13.59 0.06 12.72
CA PRO A 32 12.80 0.80 13.70
C PRO A 32 12.61 2.29 13.32
N VAL A 33 13.39 2.81 12.37
CA VAL A 33 13.31 4.18 11.85
C VAL A 33 13.32 4.16 10.31
N SER A 34 12.67 5.15 9.69
CA SER A 34 12.75 5.36 8.24
C SER A 34 13.98 6.19 7.85
N ASP A 35 14.17 6.36 6.54
CA ASP A 35 15.13 7.26 5.92
C ASP A 35 14.48 8.59 5.48
N LEU A 36 13.35 8.98 6.08
CA LEU A 36 12.65 10.22 5.77
C LEU A 36 13.58 11.44 5.89
N ASP A 37 13.84 12.08 4.76
CA ASP A 37 14.65 13.29 4.63
C ASP A 37 14.10 14.19 3.52
N GLY A 38 14.63 15.40 3.36
CA GLY A 38 14.28 16.29 2.25
C GLY A 38 12.88 16.88 2.34
N VAL A 39 12.35 17.08 3.55
CA VAL A 39 11.00 17.60 3.79
C VAL A 39 10.99 19.13 3.89
N ASP A 40 11.58 19.82 2.92
CA ASP A 40 11.51 21.28 2.80
C ASP A 40 10.80 21.67 1.52
N TYR A 41 9.62 22.26 1.68
CA TYR A 41 8.78 22.77 0.59
C TYR A 41 8.55 24.26 0.83
N PRO A 42 9.45 25.16 0.37
CA PRO A 42 9.40 26.59 0.69
C PRO A 42 8.15 27.31 0.12
N LYS A 43 7.49 26.69 -0.86
CA LYS A 43 6.24 27.17 -1.46
C LYS A 43 5.20 26.05 -1.44
N PRO A 44 4.70 25.66 -0.27
CA PRO A 44 3.71 24.59 -0.17
C PRO A 44 2.43 25.03 -0.87
N TYR A 45 1.72 24.06 -1.42
CA TYR A 45 0.42 24.24 -2.02
C TYR A 45 -0.58 24.77 -0.98
N ARG A 46 -1.49 25.64 -1.44
CA ARG A 46 -2.51 26.32 -0.62
C ARG A 46 -3.91 26.24 -1.23
N GLY A 47 -4.08 25.47 -2.29
CA GLY A 47 -5.39 25.27 -2.90
C GLY A 47 -6.14 24.10 -2.26
N LYS A 48 -7.22 23.69 -2.93
CA LYS A 48 -8.19 22.71 -2.39
C LYS A 48 -7.94 21.26 -2.81
N HIS A 49 -6.87 21.02 -3.57
CA HIS A 49 -6.60 19.68 -4.08
C HIS A 49 -6.10 18.73 -2.99
N LYS A 50 -6.53 17.48 -3.07
CA LYS A 50 -6.18 16.39 -2.14
C LYS A 50 -5.76 15.12 -2.88
N ILE A 51 -5.28 14.14 -2.13
CA ILE A 51 -4.86 12.82 -2.63
C ILE A 51 -5.91 11.78 -2.27
N LEU A 52 -6.36 10.97 -3.23
CA LEU A 52 -7.16 9.78 -2.94
C LEU A 52 -6.22 8.59 -2.73
N VAL A 53 -6.14 8.08 -1.51
CA VAL A 53 -5.41 6.86 -1.20
C VAL A 53 -6.35 5.66 -1.36
N ILE A 54 -6.01 4.72 -2.23
CA ILE A 54 -6.73 3.44 -2.34
C ILE A 54 -5.86 2.40 -1.65
N ALA A 55 -6.26 1.96 -0.46
CA ALA A 55 -5.49 1.05 0.37
C ALA A 55 -6.13 -0.34 0.43
N ALA A 56 -5.32 -1.36 0.74
CA ALA A 56 -5.83 -2.71 0.98
C ALA A 56 -6.61 -2.82 2.30
N ASP A 57 -7.76 -3.48 2.27
CA ASP A 57 -8.62 -3.82 3.42
C ASP A 57 -8.59 -5.32 3.79
N GLU A 58 -7.83 -6.13 3.06
CA GLU A 58 -7.55 -7.53 3.38
C GLU A 58 -6.07 -7.72 3.77
N ARG A 59 -5.82 -8.65 4.69
CA ARG A 59 -4.51 -8.96 5.26
C ARG A 59 -3.97 -10.30 4.79
N TYR A 60 -4.83 -11.29 4.58
CA TYR A 60 -4.38 -12.67 4.41
C TYR A 60 -4.30 -13.04 2.94
N LEU A 61 -3.07 -13.09 2.42
CA LEU A 61 -2.80 -13.46 1.04
C LEU A 61 -2.56 -14.98 0.94
N PRO A 62 -3.38 -15.74 0.18
CA PRO A 62 -3.11 -17.15 -0.07
C PRO A 62 -1.81 -17.36 -0.84
N THR A 63 -1.05 -18.39 -0.46
CA THR A 63 0.18 -18.82 -1.14
C THR A 63 0.00 -20.18 -1.83
N ASP A 64 0.94 -20.55 -2.69
CA ASP A 64 0.93 -21.77 -3.51
C ASP A 64 0.80 -23.09 -2.73
N ASN A 65 1.14 -23.08 -1.44
CA ASN A 65 1.09 -24.25 -0.56
C ASN A 65 -0.11 -24.24 0.41
N GLY A 66 -1.06 -23.31 0.21
CA GLY A 66 -2.28 -23.19 1.01
C GLY A 66 -2.12 -22.43 2.33
N LYS A 67 -0.91 -21.98 2.69
CA LYS A 67 -0.69 -21.07 3.82
C LYS A 67 -1.10 -19.65 3.47
N LEU A 68 -1.44 -18.87 4.49
CA LEU A 68 -1.76 -17.46 4.35
C LEU A 68 -0.57 -16.60 4.78
N PHE A 69 -0.15 -15.67 3.93
CA PHE A 69 0.79 -14.62 4.32
C PHE A 69 0.02 -13.49 5.02
N SER A 70 0.41 -13.17 6.26
CA SER A 70 -0.18 -12.08 7.04
C SER A 70 0.49 -10.74 6.68
N THR A 71 -0.10 -10.07 5.70
CA THR A 71 0.41 -8.85 5.05
C THR A 71 -0.52 -7.64 5.27
N GLY A 72 -0.66 -6.78 4.27
CA GLY A 72 -1.36 -5.51 4.27
C GLY A 72 -0.63 -4.51 3.38
N ASN A 73 -0.88 -3.23 3.62
CA ASN A 73 -0.11 -2.14 3.03
C ASN A 73 1.21 -2.00 3.79
N HIS A 74 2.31 -1.80 3.08
CA HIS A 74 3.61 -1.57 3.71
C HIS A 74 3.64 -0.15 4.33
N PRO A 75 3.89 0.00 5.64
CA PRO A 75 3.72 1.27 6.33
C PRO A 75 4.68 2.36 5.85
N ILE A 76 5.94 2.02 5.55
CA ILE A 76 6.91 3.00 5.01
C ILE A 76 6.48 3.49 3.62
N GLU A 77 6.08 2.55 2.76
CA GLU A 77 5.64 2.85 1.40
C GLU A 77 4.36 3.70 1.39
N THR A 78 3.53 3.56 2.42
CA THR A 78 2.31 4.37 2.58
C THR A 78 2.63 5.74 3.18
N LEU A 79 3.37 5.77 4.29
CA LEU A 79 3.45 6.96 5.13
C LEU A 79 4.49 7.96 4.66
N LEU A 80 5.62 7.55 4.06
CA LEU A 80 6.63 8.51 3.58
C LEU A 80 6.12 9.35 2.40
N PRO A 81 5.53 8.76 1.34
CA PRO A 81 4.93 9.56 0.27
C PRO A 81 3.84 10.50 0.78
N LEU A 82 2.97 10.01 1.68
CA LEU A 82 1.93 10.84 2.29
C LEU A 82 2.50 11.95 3.17
N TYR A 83 3.59 11.70 3.90
CA TYR A 83 4.26 12.72 4.70
C TYR A 83 4.77 13.86 3.81
N HIS A 84 5.42 13.53 2.69
CA HIS A 84 5.90 14.51 1.71
C HIS A 84 4.75 15.30 1.08
N LEU A 85 3.69 14.63 0.63
CA LEU A 85 2.52 15.27 0.02
C LEU A 85 1.80 16.20 1.03
N HIS A 86 1.65 15.75 2.28
CA HIS A 86 1.07 16.56 3.35
C HIS A 86 1.95 17.77 3.70
N ALA A 87 3.26 17.58 3.85
CA ALA A 87 4.19 18.69 4.08
C ALA A 87 4.21 19.70 2.90
N ALA A 88 3.99 19.22 1.68
CA ALA A 88 3.81 20.06 0.50
C ALA A 88 2.43 20.75 0.43
N GLY A 89 1.53 20.51 1.40
CA GLY A 89 0.24 21.20 1.52
C GLY A 89 -0.96 20.48 0.92
N PHE A 90 -0.86 19.19 0.60
CA PHE A 90 -1.98 18.39 0.13
C PHE A 90 -2.59 17.57 1.27
N GLU A 91 -3.90 17.72 1.48
CA GLU A 91 -4.66 16.79 2.31
C GLU A 91 -4.83 15.43 1.60
N PHE A 92 -5.22 14.40 2.33
CA PHE A 92 -5.55 13.10 1.74
C PHE A 92 -6.79 12.47 2.36
N GLU A 93 -7.46 11.64 1.57
CA GLU A 93 -8.54 10.78 2.02
C GLU A 93 -8.19 9.33 1.71
N VAL A 94 -8.62 8.41 2.57
CA VAL A 94 -8.38 6.99 2.39
C VAL A 94 -9.69 6.32 2.00
N ALA A 95 -9.62 5.48 0.98
CA ALA A 95 -10.69 4.60 0.56
C ALA A 95 -10.17 3.15 0.48
N THR A 96 -11.07 2.21 0.74
CA THR A 96 -10.88 0.78 0.52
C THR A 96 -12.06 0.24 -0.28
N ILE A 97 -11.92 -0.93 -0.92
CA ILE A 97 -13.00 -1.49 -1.75
C ILE A 97 -14.28 -1.64 -0.93
N SER A 98 -14.16 -2.23 0.27
CA SER A 98 -15.30 -2.51 1.14
C SER A 98 -15.71 -1.34 2.03
N GLY A 99 -14.83 -0.36 2.27
CA GLY A 99 -14.97 0.64 3.32
C GLY A 99 -14.56 0.12 4.71
N LEU A 100 -14.10 -1.14 4.83
CA LEU A 100 -13.49 -1.65 6.06
C LEU A 100 -12.09 -1.06 6.24
N MET A 101 -11.63 -1.06 7.50
CA MET A 101 -10.33 -0.50 7.89
C MET A 101 -9.18 -1.03 7.03
N THR A 102 -8.26 -0.13 6.70
CA THR A 102 -6.98 -0.46 6.07
C THR A 102 -6.21 -1.46 6.93
N LYS A 103 -5.58 -2.45 6.28
CA LYS A 103 -4.68 -3.40 6.93
C LYS A 103 -3.25 -2.96 6.66
N PHE A 104 -2.48 -2.75 7.72
CA PHE A 104 -1.03 -2.50 7.63
C PHE A 104 -0.25 -3.76 8.00
N GLU A 105 0.92 -3.89 7.39
CA GLU A 105 2.02 -4.75 7.82
C GLU A 105 2.67 -4.15 9.07
N TYR A 106 2.00 -4.25 10.23
CA TYR A 106 2.47 -3.62 11.47
C TYR A 106 3.86 -4.13 11.91
N TRP A 107 4.27 -5.32 11.49
CA TRP A 107 5.61 -5.86 11.72
C TRP A 107 6.72 -5.08 10.98
N ALA A 108 6.38 -4.24 10.00
CA ALA A 108 7.29 -3.31 9.32
C ALA A 108 7.13 -1.84 9.77
N MET A 109 6.28 -1.56 10.77
CA MET A 109 6.03 -0.20 11.24
C MET A 109 7.29 0.36 11.94
N PRO A 110 7.78 1.58 11.59
CA PRO A 110 8.99 2.13 12.16
C PRO A 110 8.73 2.76 13.54
N HIS A 111 8.49 1.93 14.55
CA HIS A 111 8.00 2.36 15.86
C HIS A 111 8.87 3.37 16.63
N LYS A 112 10.14 3.56 16.24
CA LYS A 112 11.05 4.54 16.85
C LYS A 112 11.23 5.80 15.99
N ASP A 113 10.52 5.92 14.87
CA ASP A 113 10.60 7.10 14.02
C ASP A 113 9.82 8.28 14.61
N GLU A 114 10.56 9.30 15.04
CA GLU A 114 10.03 10.46 15.74
C GLU A 114 9.19 11.40 14.85
N LYS A 115 9.21 11.23 13.53
CA LYS A 115 8.42 12.04 12.58
C LYS A 115 7.26 11.24 12.00
N VAL A 116 7.53 10.00 11.57
CA VAL A 116 6.54 9.15 10.89
C VAL A 116 5.48 8.66 11.87
N MET A 117 5.84 8.28 13.10
CA MET A 117 4.85 7.77 14.06
C MET A 117 3.85 8.83 14.53
N PRO A 118 4.25 10.07 14.89
CA PRO A 118 3.29 11.13 15.17
C PRO A 118 2.37 11.46 13.99
N PHE A 119 2.92 11.50 12.77
CA PHE A 119 2.14 11.68 11.55
C PHE A 119 1.10 10.57 11.37
N PHE A 120 1.50 9.31 11.56
CA PHE A 120 0.58 8.17 11.50
C PHE A 120 -0.52 8.29 12.55
N GLU A 121 -0.19 8.55 13.82
CA GLU A 121 -1.21 8.65 14.88
C GLU A 121 -2.19 9.80 14.65
N GLN A 122 -1.72 10.95 14.11
CA GLN A 122 -2.58 12.07 13.74
C GLN A 122 -3.63 11.70 12.67
N HIS A 123 -3.26 10.83 11.71
CA HIS A 123 -4.10 10.48 10.57
C HIS A 123 -4.73 9.07 10.66
N LYS A 124 -4.47 8.36 11.75
CA LYS A 124 -4.89 6.96 11.97
C LYS A 124 -6.39 6.73 11.82
N SER A 125 -7.19 7.74 12.16
CA SER A 125 -8.65 7.68 12.02
C SER A 125 -9.10 7.50 10.57
N LEU A 126 -8.37 8.05 9.59
CA LEU A 126 -8.65 7.92 8.15
C LEU A 126 -8.47 6.47 7.69
N PHE A 127 -7.42 5.79 8.18
CA PHE A 127 -7.16 4.38 7.88
C PHE A 127 -8.10 3.43 8.63
N ARG A 128 -8.56 3.81 9.83
CA ARG A 128 -9.55 3.02 10.60
C ARG A 128 -10.96 3.13 10.05
N ASN A 129 -11.31 4.27 9.46
CA ASN A 129 -12.65 4.56 8.94
C ASN A 129 -12.53 5.11 7.49
N PRO A 130 -12.01 4.31 6.55
CA PRO A 130 -11.87 4.74 5.17
C PRO A 130 -13.24 4.86 4.52
N LYS A 131 -13.30 5.63 3.43
CA LYS A 131 -14.47 5.64 2.55
C LYS A 131 -14.58 4.30 1.81
N LYS A 132 -15.80 3.92 1.45
CA LYS A 132 -16.01 2.87 0.47
C LYS A 132 -15.70 3.40 -0.94
N LEU A 133 -14.86 2.71 -1.69
CA LEU A 133 -14.36 3.20 -2.98
C LEU A 133 -15.49 3.44 -3.99
N ALA A 134 -16.50 2.56 -4.03
CA ALA A 134 -17.69 2.72 -4.87
C ALA A 134 -18.39 4.08 -4.67
N ASP A 135 -18.51 4.53 -3.42
CA ASP A 135 -19.16 5.81 -3.10
C ASP A 135 -18.30 7.00 -3.55
N VAL A 136 -16.97 6.88 -3.44
CA VAL A 136 -16.04 7.87 -3.96
C VAL A 136 -16.16 7.95 -5.48
N VAL A 137 -16.06 6.83 -6.17
CA VAL A 137 -16.14 6.73 -7.65
C VAL A 137 -17.46 7.29 -8.17
N ALA A 138 -18.58 6.96 -7.54
CA ALA A 138 -19.90 7.50 -7.92
C ALA A 138 -19.99 9.03 -7.83
N SER A 139 -19.15 9.66 -7.01
CA SER A 139 -19.09 11.12 -6.85
C SER A 139 -18.06 11.80 -7.77
N LEU A 140 -17.19 11.04 -8.45
CA LEU A 140 -16.13 11.60 -9.28
C LEU A 140 -16.67 12.27 -10.55
N ASN A 141 -16.17 13.46 -10.84
CA ASN A 141 -16.42 14.24 -12.05
C ASN A 141 -15.18 15.08 -12.41
N ALA A 142 -15.24 15.89 -13.47
CA ALA A 142 -14.09 16.66 -13.95
C ALA A 142 -13.59 17.72 -12.94
N ASP A 143 -14.49 18.22 -12.08
CA ASP A 143 -14.20 19.25 -11.07
C ASP A 143 -13.84 18.65 -9.70
N SER A 144 -13.79 17.32 -9.57
CA SER A 144 -13.41 16.66 -8.32
C SER A 144 -12.01 17.06 -7.87
N GLU A 145 -11.86 17.26 -6.57
CA GLU A 145 -10.70 17.92 -5.97
C GLU A 145 -9.47 17.01 -5.82
N TYR A 146 -9.49 15.78 -6.33
CA TYR A 146 -8.30 14.94 -6.28
C TYR A 146 -7.27 15.37 -7.33
N ALA A 147 -6.07 15.72 -6.88
CA ALA A 147 -4.92 15.93 -7.77
C ALA A 147 -4.27 14.59 -8.19
N ALA A 148 -4.35 13.58 -7.33
CA ALA A 148 -3.76 12.28 -7.59
C ALA A 148 -4.56 11.14 -6.94
N ILE A 149 -4.43 9.96 -7.55
CA ILE A 149 -4.68 8.68 -6.90
C ILE A 149 -3.34 8.12 -6.45
N PHE A 150 -3.27 7.68 -5.18
CA PHE A 150 -2.13 7.01 -4.61
C PHE A 150 -2.52 5.58 -4.20
N VAL A 151 -1.82 4.59 -4.74
CA VAL A 151 -1.98 3.18 -4.37
C VAL A 151 -0.66 2.70 -3.74
N PRO A 152 -0.55 2.61 -2.41
CA PRO A 152 0.65 2.07 -1.76
C PRO A 152 0.82 0.57 -2.06
N GLY A 153 2.03 0.06 -1.87
CA GLY A 153 2.33 -1.37 -1.99
C GLY A 153 2.24 -2.11 -0.65
N GLY A 154 3.11 -3.11 -0.48
CA GLY A 154 2.87 -4.26 0.40
C GLY A 154 2.03 -5.32 -0.30
N HIS A 155 2.20 -6.60 0.06
CA HIS A 155 1.54 -7.70 -0.65
C HIS A 155 0.01 -7.71 -0.50
N GLY A 156 -0.55 -6.96 0.47
CA GLY A 156 -2.00 -6.75 0.57
C GLY A 156 -2.62 -6.07 -0.66
N ALA A 157 -1.84 -5.30 -1.42
CA ALA A 157 -2.29 -4.69 -2.67
C ALA A 157 -2.61 -5.72 -3.78
N LEU A 158 -2.15 -6.97 -3.63
CA LEU A 158 -2.47 -8.08 -4.53
C LEU A 158 -3.87 -8.64 -4.32
N ILE A 159 -4.54 -8.29 -3.22
CA ILE A 159 -5.82 -8.89 -2.83
C ILE A 159 -6.96 -7.95 -3.25
N GLY A 160 -7.73 -8.36 -4.26
CA GLY A 160 -8.97 -7.69 -4.67
C GLY A 160 -8.80 -6.39 -5.46
N LEU A 161 -7.79 -5.57 -5.18
CA LEU A 161 -7.49 -4.36 -5.98
C LEU A 161 -7.30 -4.68 -7.47
N PRO A 162 -6.55 -5.73 -7.87
CA PRO A 162 -6.32 -6.07 -9.27
C PRO A 162 -7.58 -6.50 -10.04
N GLU A 163 -8.64 -6.89 -9.35
CA GLU A 163 -9.92 -7.36 -9.91
C GLU A 163 -11.03 -6.29 -9.86
N SER A 164 -10.81 -5.18 -9.16
CA SER A 164 -11.87 -4.26 -8.78
C SER A 164 -12.29 -3.32 -9.90
N GLN A 165 -13.58 -3.33 -10.25
CA GLN A 165 -14.16 -2.38 -11.20
C GLN A 165 -14.13 -0.94 -10.67
N ASP A 166 -14.23 -0.74 -9.35
CA ASP A 166 -14.14 0.59 -8.74
C ASP A 166 -12.71 1.14 -8.83
N VAL A 167 -11.70 0.28 -8.67
CA VAL A 167 -10.29 0.65 -8.91
C VAL A 167 -10.08 1.03 -10.38
N ALA A 168 -10.58 0.21 -11.31
CA ALA A 168 -10.53 0.52 -12.75
C ALA A 168 -11.17 1.88 -13.07
N ALA A 169 -12.35 2.15 -12.52
CA ALA A 169 -13.07 3.40 -12.73
C ALA A 169 -12.32 4.61 -12.14
N ALA A 170 -11.73 4.47 -10.96
CA ALA A 170 -10.92 5.53 -10.35
C ALA A 170 -9.68 5.84 -11.22
N LEU A 171 -8.95 4.82 -11.68
CA LEU A 171 -7.77 4.99 -12.54
C LEU A 171 -8.14 5.60 -13.90
N GLN A 172 -9.21 5.12 -14.55
CA GLN A 172 -9.70 5.72 -15.79
C GLN A 172 -10.10 7.17 -15.60
N TRP A 173 -10.77 7.50 -14.50
CA TRP A 173 -11.11 8.88 -14.17
C TRP A 173 -9.85 9.73 -14.02
N ALA A 174 -8.83 9.25 -13.31
CA ALA A 174 -7.60 10.00 -13.11
C ALA A 174 -6.91 10.31 -14.45
N ILE A 175 -6.70 9.29 -15.30
CA ILE A 175 -6.03 9.48 -16.59
C ILE A 175 -6.86 10.36 -17.54
N LYS A 176 -8.18 10.16 -17.61
CA LYS A 176 -9.07 10.96 -18.47
C LYS A 176 -9.11 12.44 -18.09
N ASN A 177 -8.93 12.75 -16.81
CA ASN A 177 -8.99 14.11 -16.29
C ASN A 177 -7.59 14.67 -16.00
N ASP A 178 -6.52 14.12 -16.57
CA ASP A 178 -5.15 14.63 -16.38
C ASP A 178 -4.76 14.75 -14.89
N ARG A 179 -5.03 13.68 -14.13
CA ARG A 179 -4.65 13.53 -12.72
C ARG A 179 -3.54 12.50 -12.58
N PHE A 180 -2.72 12.67 -11.56
CA PHE A 180 -1.60 11.76 -11.31
C PHE A 180 -2.07 10.41 -10.78
N VAL A 181 -1.36 9.35 -11.18
CA VAL A 181 -1.47 8.03 -10.57
C VAL A 181 -0.10 7.68 -9.99
N ILE A 182 -0.04 7.50 -8.69
CA ILE A 182 1.19 7.28 -7.91
C ILE A 182 1.12 5.88 -7.31
N SER A 183 2.16 5.08 -7.50
CA SER A 183 2.25 3.75 -6.91
C SER A 183 3.69 3.24 -6.85
N LEU A 184 3.92 2.18 -6.07
CA LEU A 184 5.23 1.58 -5.83
C LEU A 184 5.10 0.12 -5.36
N CYS A 185 6.20 -0.63 -5.43
CA CYS A 185 6.29 -2.02 -4.99
C CYS A 185 5.23 -2.92 -5.67
N HIS A 186 4.31 -3.53 -4.91
CA HIS A 186 3.17 -4.29 -5.44
C HIS A 186 1.91 -3.46 -5.67
N GLY A 187 1.89 -2.18 -5.28
CA GLY A 187 0.78 -1.26 -5.57
C GLY A 187 0.37 -1.20 -7.06
N PRO A 188 1.32 -1.27 -8.03
CA PRO A 188 0.99 -1.35 -9.45
C PRO A 188 0.15 -2.58 -9.85
N ALA A 189 0.00 -3.60 -9.01
CA ALA A 189 -0.95 -4.68 -9.25
C ALA A 189 -2.39 -4.17 -9.38
N ALA A 190 -2.74 -3.07 -8.71
CA ALA A 190 -4.03 -2.41 -8.88
C ALA A 190 -4.29 -1.94 -10.33
N PHE A 191 -3.25 -1.71 -11.13
CA PHE A 191 -3.40 -1.33 -12.54
C PHE A 191 -3.96 -2.48 -13.39
N LEU A 192 -3.84 -3.73 -12.94
CA LEU A 192 -4.46 -4.88 -13.58
C LEU A 192 -6.00 -4.83 -13.54
N ALA A 193 -6.60 -3.96 -12.72
CA ALA A 193 -8.03 -3.69 -12.78
C ALA A 193 -8.48 -3.21 -14.17
N LEU A 194 -7.57 -2.61 -14.94
CA LEU A 194 -7.78 -2.14 -16.31
C LEU A 194 -7.60 -3.24 -17.38
N ARG A 195 -7.33 -4.50 -17.00
CA ARG A 195 -7.04 -5.61 -17.93
C ARG A 195 -8.22 -5.97 -18.84
N HIS A 196 -9.44 -5.60 -18.45
CA HIS A 196 -10.65 -5.89 -19.21
C HIS A 196 -11.16 -4.63 -19.90
N GLY A 197 -10.76 -4.42 -21.16
CA GLY A 197 -11.22 -3.32 -22.00
C GLY A 197 -10.10 -2.45 -22.54
N ASP A 198 -10.41 -1.17 -22.80
CA ASP A 198 -9.41 -0.19 -23.18
C ASP A 198 -8.56 0.18 -21.95
N ASN A 199 -7.26 -0.09 -22.04
CA ASN A 199 -6.30 0.20 -20.98
C ASN A 199 -5.55 1.51 -21.31
N PRO A 200 -5.88 2.62 -20.64
CA PRO A 200 -5.24 3.91 -20.91
C PRO A 200 -3.76 3.97 -20.49
N LEU A 201 -3.26 2.94 -19.81
CA LEU A 201 -1.85 2.79 -19.44
C LEU A 201 -1.02 2.05 -20.51
N ASN A 202 -1.61 1.66 -21.64
CA ASN A 202 -0.87 1.02 -22.72
C ASN A 202 0.29 1.91 -23.21
N GLY A 203 1.51 1.37 -23.18
CA GLY A 203 2.73 2.09 -23.57
C GLY A 203 3.42 2.87 -22.44
N TYR A 204 2.85 2.91 -21.24
CA TYR A 204 3.51 3.50 -20.08
C TYR A 204 4.67 2.62 -19.59
N SER A 205 5.70 3.28 -19.05
CA SER A 205 6.78 2.63 -18.30
C SER A 205 6.53 2.78 -16.81
N ILE A 206 6.73 1.72 -16.04
CA ILE A 206 6.55 1.71 -14.58
C ILE A 206 7.72 1.04 -13.89
N CYS A 207 7.91 1.35 -12.62
CA CYS A 207 8.68 0.54 -11.68
C CYS A 207 7.70 -0.29 -10.84
N ALA A 208 8.04 -1.55 -10.58
CA ALA A 208 7.29 -2.46 -9.71
C ALA A 208 8.25 -3.38 -8.97
N PHE A 209 7.78 -4.05 -7.92
CA PHE A 209 8.59 -5.03 -7.22
C PHE A 209 8.97 -6.18 -8.18
N PRO A 210 10.24 -6.65 -8.22
CA PRO A 210 10.65 -7.66 -9.19
C PRO A 210 10.12 -9.05 -8.85
N ASP A 211 9.48 -9.73 -9.82
CA ASP A 211 9.04 -11.13 -9.69
C ASP A 211 10.15 -12.08 -9.18
N ALA A 212 11.39 -11.83 -9.59
CA ALA A 212 12.53 -12.65 -9.18
C ALA A 212 12.79 -12.56 -7.67
N ALA A 213 12.55 -11.40 -7.05
CA ALA A 213 12.71 -11.22 -5.62
C ALA A 213 11.59 -11.94 -4.86
N ASP A 214 10.33 -11.84 -5.28
CA ASP A 214 9.20 -12.58 -4.67
C ASP A 214 9.40 -14.09 -4.70
N LYS A 215 10.06 -14.63 -5.73
CA LYS A 215 10.38 -16.06 -5.81
C LYS A 215 11.44 -16.48 -4.78
N GLN A 216 12.29 -15.56 -4.32
CA GLN A 216 13.40 -15.84 -3.41
C GLN A 216 13.06 -15.54 -1.95
N THR A 217 12.21 -14.55 -1.66
CA THR A 217 11.93 -14.15 -0.28
C THR A 217 11.34 -15.26 0.62
N PRO A 218 10.60 -16.29 0.10
CA PRO A 218 10.21 -17.45 0.90
C PRO A 218 11.39 -18.29 1.41
N GLU A 219 12.54 -18.30 0.73
CA GLU A 219 13.73 -19.07 1.14
C GLU A 219 14.32 -18.60 2.47
N ILE A 220 14.05 -17.35 2.84
CA ILE A 220 14.42 -16.77 4.14
C ILE A 220 13.21 -16.58 5.06
N GLY A 221 12.06 -17.14 4.67
CA GLY A 221 10.81 -17.11 5.43
C GLY A 221 10.15 -15.75 5.52
N TYR A 222 10.35 -14.86 4.54
CA TYR A 222 9.60 -13.59 4.49
C TYR A 222 8.12 -13.85 4.21
N MET A 223 7.84 -14.74 3.25
CA MET A 223 6.51 -15.30 3.01
C MET A 223 6.50 -16.79 3.37
N PRO A 224 5.34 -17.35 3.78
CA PRO A 224 5.21 -18.77 4.12
C PRO A 224 5.11 -19.72 2.92
N GLY A 225 5.03 -19.19 1.71
CA GLY A 225 4.94 -19.90 0.42
C GLY A 225 5.18 -18.93 -0.74
N HIS A 226 5.13 -19.43 -1.97
CA HIS A 226 5.28 -18.58 -3.16
C HIS A 226 3.94 -17.93 -3.55
N LEU A 227 4.02 -16.80 -4.25
CA LEU A 227 2.87 -16.18 -4.90
C LEU A 227 2.39 -17.05 -6.08
N THR A 228 1.07 -17.07 -6.31
CA THR A 228 0.41 -17.81 -7.40
C THR A 228 0.11 -16.94 -8.61
#